data_AF-A0A7W1YKS3-F1
#
_entry.id   AF-A0A7W1YKS3-F1
#
_cell.length_a   1.000
_cell.length_b   1.000
_cell.length_c   1.000
_cell.angle_alpha   90.00
_cell.angle_beta   90.00
_cell.angle_gamma   90.00
#
_symmetry.space_group_name_H-M   'P 1'
#
loop_
_entity.id
_entity.type
_entity.pdbx_description
1 polymer ?
#
loop_
_entity_poly.entity_id
_entity_poly.type
_entity_poly.pdbx_seq_one_letter_code
_entity_poly.pdbx_strand_id
1 'polypeptide(L)' 'MLKPAIDHIIACFGAQRTLFGGDWPVVLGAATYRTWVEAFRAAIADLAAADQTRICSGTAEMLYLHDLPHRP' A
#
# COMPACT_ATOMS: atom_id res chain seq x y z
N MET A 1 -16.14 -2.48 4.20
CA MET A 1 -16.33 -1.46 3.15
C MET A 1 -15.03 -1.07 2.43
N LEU A 2 -13.83 -1.42 2.92
CA LEU A 2 -12.55 -1.05 2.28
C LEU A 2 -12.16 -1.92 1.06
N LYS A 3 -12.34 -3.24 1.15
CA LYS A 3 -11.85 -4.21 0.16
C LYS A 3 -12.33 -3.97 -1.28
N PRO A 4 -13.62 -3.70 -1.58
CA PRO A 4 -14.04 -3.52 -2.97
C PRO A 4 -13.36 -2.34 -3.69
N ALA A 5 -13.11 -1.24 -2.98
CA ALA A 5 -12.41 -0.09 -3.54
C ALA A 5 -10.93 -0.41 -3.81
N ILE A 6 -10.28 -1.09 -2.87
CA ILE A 6 -8.88 -1.54 -3.03
C ILE A 6 -8.76 -2.52 -4.20
N ASP A 7 -9.65 -3.51 -4.29
CA ASP A 7 -9.67 -4.49 -5.36
C ASP A 7 -9.84 -3.81 -6.73
N HIS A 8 -10.73 -2.81 -6.82
CA HIS A 8 -10.92 -2.04 -8.05
C HIS A 8 -9.67 -1.23 -8.43
N ILE A 9 -9.03 -0.55 -7.47
CA ILE A 9 -7.79 0.19 -7.70
C ILE A 9 -6.70 -0.75 -8.23
N ILE A 10 -6.52 -1.91 -7.60
CA ILE A 10 -5.51 -2.89 -8.00
C ILE A 10 -5.84 -3.48 -9.38
N ALA A 11 -7.10 -3.77 -9.67
CA ALA A 11 -7.52 -4.25 -10.99
C ALA A 11 -7.26 -3.22 -12.11
N CYS A 12 -7.47 -1.94 -11.83
CA CYS A 12 -7.28 -0.87 -12.81
C CYS A 12 -5.79 -0.52 -13.03
N PHE A 13 -5.01 -0.45 -11.96
CA PHE A 13 -3.64 0.07 -12.01
C PHE A 13 -2.56 -1.01 -11.95
N GLY A 14 -2.85 -2.16 -11.35
CA GLY A 14 -1.88 -3.21 -11.04
C GLY A 14 -1.03 -2.87 -9.80
N ALA A 15 -0.54 -3.90 -9.12
CA ALA A 15 0.22 -3.75 -7.87
C ALA A 15 1.50 -2.90 -8.02
N GLN A 16 2.01 -2.76 -9.25
CA GLN A 16 3.24 -2.05 -9.64
C GLN A 16 3.05 -0.53 -9.73
N ARG A 17 1.79 -0.07 -9.66
CA ARG A 17 1.41 1.36 -9.68
C ARG A 17 0.53 1.74 -8.49
N THR A 18 0.45 0.87 -7.49
CA THR A 18 -0.31 1.10 -6.25
C THR A 18 0.61 0.91 -5.05
N LEU A 19 0.45 1.74 -4.03
CA LEU A 19 1.23 1.68 -2.79
C LEU A 19 0.35 2.00 -1.58
N PHE A 20 0.71 1.48 -0.41
CA PHE A 20 0.05 1.82 0.85
C PHE A 20 0.35 3.27 1.26
N GLY A 21 -0.70 4.04 1.58
CA GLY A 21 -0.61 5.37 2.17
C GLY A 21 -1.14 5.37 3.60
N GLY A 22 -0.30 5.73 4.57
CA GLY A 22 -0.68 5.74 5.98
C GLY A 22 -1.57 6.93 6.40
N ASP A 23 -1.49 8.04 5.67
CA ASP A 23 -2.21 9.30 5.92
C ASP A 23 -2.11 9.82 7.38
N TRP A 24 -1.03 9.48 8.09
CA TRP A 24 -0.78 10.01 9.42
C TRP A 24 -0.35 11.49 9.33
N PRO A 25 -0.84 12.39 10.19
CA PRO A 25 -1.75 12.17 11.32
C PRO A 25 -3.24 12.31 10.99
N VAL A 26 -3.61 12.64 9.74
CA VAL A 26 -4.99 12.93 9.34
C VAL A 26 -5.93 11.74 9.59
N VAL A 27 -5.45 10.51 9.34
CA VAL A 27 -6.18 9.26 9.59
C VAL A 27 -6.71 9.13 11.03
N LEU A 28 -6.07 9.81 12.00
CA LEU A 28 -6.47 9.79 13.41
C LEU A 28 -7.84 10.43 13.66
N GLY A 29 -8.39 11.19 12.71
CA GLY A 29 -9.77 11.68 12.77
C GLY A 29 -10.83 10.59 12.57
N ALA A 30 -10.46 9.43 11.98
CA ALA A 30 -11.38 8.33 11.68
C ALA A 30 -11.03 7.02 12.39
N ALA A 31 -9.75 6.72 12.59
CA ALA A 31 -9.29 5.48 13.23
C ALA A 31 -7.89 5.62 13.84
N THR A 32 -7.50 4.68 14.72
CA THR A 32 -6.09 4.59 15.12
C THR A 32 -5.22 4.14 13.94
N TYR A 33 -3.95 4.54 13.91
CA TYR A 33 -3.03 4.09 12.86
C TYR A 33 -2.93 2.55 12.79
N ARG A 34 -2.97 1.86 13.94
CA ARG A 34 -3.01 0.39 14.02
C ARG A 34 -4.22 -0.17 13.28
N THR A 35 -5.41 0.34 13.59
CA THR A 35 -6.66 -0.09 12.96
C THR A 35 -6.63 0.14 11.44
N TRP A 36 -6.06 1.26 10.99
CA TRP A 36 -5.91 1.53 9.55
C TRP A 36 -5.01 0.50 8.87
N VAL A 37 -3.82 0.24 9.44
CA VAL A 37 -2.87 -0.74 8.91
C VAL A 37 -3.48 -2.15 8.89
N GLU A 38 -4.18 -2.56 9.95
CA GLU A 38 -4.83 -3.86 10.04
C GLU A 38 -5.95 -4.01 8.99
N ALA A 39 -6.79 -2.98 8.83
CA ALA A 39 -7.85 -2.98 7.82
C ALA A 39 -7.27 -3.06 6.39
N PHE A 40 -6.21 -2.32 6.11
CA PHE A 40 -5.49 -2.40 4.83
C PHE A 40 -4.90 -3.80 4.60
N ARG A 41 -4.17 -4.35 5.58
CA ARG A 41 -3.57 -5.70 5.47
C ARG A 41 -4.62 -6.77 5.23
N ALA A 42 -5.76 -6.69 5.91
CA ALA A 42 -6.87 -7.61 5.69
C ALA A 42 -7.45 -7.49 4.27
N ALA A 43 -7.52 -6.28 3.71
CA ALA A 43 -8.07 -6.07 2.37
C ALA A 43 -7.21 -6.67 1.23
N ILE A 44 -5.89 -6.73 1.43
CA ILE A 44 -4.94 -7.28 0.45
C ILE A 44 -4.51 -8.73 0.73
N ALA A 45 -5.05 -9.37 1.77
CA ALA A 45 -4.59 -10.68 2.25
C ALA A 45 -4.72 -11.81 1.20
N ASP A 46 -5.70 -11.69 0.29
CA ASP A 46 -5.98 -12.69 -0.74
C ASP A 46 -5.09 -12.55 -1.99
N LEU A 47 -4.27 -11.49 -2.07
CA LEU A 47 -3.37 -11.27 -3.19
C LEU A 47 -2.14 -12.18 -3.11
N ALA A 48 -1.50 -12.43 -4.25
CA ALA A 48 -0.21 -13.10 -4.28
C ALA A 48 0.81 -12.36 -3.40
N ALA A 49 1.67 -13.11 -2.70
CA ALA A 49 2.66 -12.53 -1.79
C ALA A 49 3.57 -11.50 -2.48
N ALA A 50 3.89 -11.71 -3.76
CA ALA A 50 4.67 -10.76 -4.55
C ALA A 50 3.94 -9.41 -4.75
N ASP A 51 2.63 -9.42 -4.94
CA ASP A 51 1.83 -8.21 -5.08
C ASP A 51 1.65 -7.50 -3.73
N GLN A 52 1.46 -8.25 -2.64
CA GLN A 52 1.45 -7.66 -1.29
C GLN A 52 2.76 -6.92 -0.98
N THR A 53 3.91 -7.54 -1.28
CA THR A 53 5.23 -6.92 -1.13
C THR A 53 5.37 -5.67 -2.00
N ARG A 54 4.93 -5.72 -3.26
CA ARG A 54 4.95 -4.56 -4.16
C ARG A 54 4.13 -3.40 -3.59
N ILE A 55 2.91 -3.66 -3.13
CA ILE A 55 2.02 -2.62 -2.60
C ILE A 55 2.54 -2.06 -1.27
N CYS A 56 3.12 -2.89 -0.40
CA CYS A 56 3.56 -2.47 0.93
C CYS A 56 4.83 -1.60 0.90
N SER A 57 5.76 -1.84 -0.02
CA SER A 57 6.97 -1.00 -0.14
C SER A 57 7.57 -0.95 -1.55
N GLY A 58 7.57 -2.06 -2.31
CA GLY A 58 8.34 -2.16 -3.55
C GLY A 58 7.96 -1.13 -4.63
N THR A 59 6.69 -0.77 -4.75
CA THR A 59 6.24 0.28 -5.68
C THR A 59 6.70 1.67 -5.23
N ALA A 60 6.70 1.94 -3.92
CA ALA A 60 7.21 3.19 -3.38
C ALA A 60 8.73 3.28 -3.51
N GLU A 61 9.45 2.18 -3.26
CA GLU A 61 10.90 2.09 -3.46
C GLU A 61 11.27 2.37 -4.91
N MET A 62 10.59 1.72 -5.86
CA MET A 62 10.80 1.95 -7.28
C MET A 62 10.53 3.40 -7.69
N LEU A 63 9.47 4.02 -7.17
CA LEU A 63 9.08 5.38 -7.56
C LEU A 63 9.97 6.46 -6.92
N TYR A 64 10.29 6.31 -5.64
CA TYR A 64 10.95 7.38 -4.86
C TYR A 64 12.45 7.19 -4.67
N LEU A 65 12.97 5.97 -4.87
CA LEU A 65 14.39 5.67 -4.67
C LEU A 65 15.15 5.45 -5.99
N HIS A 66 14.48 5.57 -7.14
CA HIS A 66 15.10 5.42 -8.47
C HIS A 66 16.33 6.32 -8.67
N ASP A 67 16.33 7.52 -8.07
CA ASP A 67 17.41 8.49 -8.22
C ASP A 67 18.33 8.56 -6.98
N LEU A 68 18.18 7.64 -6.02
CA LEU A 68 19.11 7.58 -4.90
C LEU A 68 20.42 6.93 -5.34
N PRO A 69 21.58 7.51 -4.99
CA PRO A 69 22.87 6.88 -5.27
C PRO A 69 22.90 5.48 -4.62
N HIS A 70 23.39 4.48 -5.36
CA HIS A 70 23.64 3.15 -4.81
C HIS A 70 24.44 3.31 -3.51
N ARG A 71 23.82 2.91 -2.39
CA ARG A 71 24.47 2.94 -1.08
C ARG A 71 25.67 1.98 -1.15
N PRO A 72 26.87 2.40 -0.71
CA PRO A 72 28.04 1.52 -0.67
C PRO A 72 27.82 0.33 0.27
#